data_AF-A0A0R3IK49-F1
#
_entry.id   AF-A0A0R3IK49-F1
#
_cell.length_a   1.000
_cell.length_b   1.000
_cell.length_c   1.000
_cell.angle_alpha   90.00
_cell.angle_beta   90.00
_cell.angle_gamma   90.00
#
_symmetry.space_group_name_H-M   'P 1'
#
loop_
_entity.id
_entity.type
_entity.pdbx_description
1 polymer ?
#
loop_
_entity_poly.entity_id
_entity_poly.type
_entity_poly.pdbx_seq_one_letter_code
_entity_poly.pdbx_strand_id
1 'polypeptide(L)'
;MAAELSHHAGEVGVAVHEVLNELTRRAQVIADRYPEEEAVNPRLIIEMPVVVEALSALVDTLSALDTLITEWADIVGPRREAMVKFLDCLQSEGFAVANDWEITDTHTWTPLEGDADPELLVQREAEKTIRAERAMTYRERITRMVTAFEDTQNQYTQRARDLIPTVLDG
;
A
#
# COMPACT_ATOMS: atom_id res chain seq x y z
N MET A 1 10.93 9.10 1.60
CA MET A 1 11.14 7.68 1.16
C MET A 1 10.44 6.62 2.03
N ALA A 2 11.02 6.07 3.11
CA ALA A 2 10.36 4.97 3.86
C ALA A 2 9.03 5.37 4.51
N ALA A 3 8.91 6.65 4.93
CA ALA A 3 7.69 7.21 5.50
C ALA A 3 6.56 7.41 4.47
N GLU A 4 6.84 7.65 3.19
CA GLU A 4 5.80 7.85 2.16
C GLU A 4 5.23 6.53 1.65
N LEU A 5 6.07 5.50 1.52
CA LEU A 5 5.66 4.10 1.35
C LEU A 5 4.92 3.54 2.58
N SER A 6 4.96 4.26 3.70
CA SER A 6 4.21 3.96 4.93
C SER A 6 2.94 4.81 5.07
N HIS A 7 2.83 5.94 4.36
CA HIS A 7 1.66 6.81 4.37
C HIS A 7 0.59 6.31 3.38
N HIS A 8 1.03 6.04 2.15
CA HIS A 8 0.45 5.01 1.28
C HIS A 8 0.62 3.66 2.02
N ALA A 9 0.01 2.53 1.76
CA ALA A 9 -0.14 1.40 2.71
C ALA A 9 -0.96 1.74 3.98
N GLY A 10 -0.90 2.97 4.49
CA GLY A 10 -1.78 3.45 5.55
C GLY A 10 -3.26 3.49 5.13
N GLU A 11 -3.56 3.80 3.87
CA GLU A 11 -4.95 3.91 3.38
C GLU A 11 -5.72 2.58 3.40
N VAL A 12 -5.06 1.46 3.06
CA VAL A 12 -5.68 0.13 3.19
C VAL A 12 -5.96 -0.13 4.67
N GLY A 13 -5.03 0.22 5.55
CA GLY A 13 -5.24 0.17 7.00
C GLY A 13 -6.43 1.00 7.46
N VAL A 14 -6.62 2.21 6.92
CA VAL A 14 -7.78 3.06 7.20
C VAL A 14 -9.08 2.39 6.73
N ALA A 15 -9.12 1.87 5.50
CA ALA A 15 -10.29 1.17 4.99
C ALA A 15 -10.63 -0.10 5.80
N VAL A 16 -9.63 -0.86 6.24
CA VAL A 16 -9.82 -2.00 7.17
C VAL A 16 -10.46 -1.52 8.48
N HIS A 17 -10.00 -0.41 9.05
CA HIS A 17 -10.61 0.15 10.26
C HIS A 17 -12.05 0.65 10.01
N GLU A 18 -12.34 1.22 8.84
CA GLU A 18 -13.71 1.60 8.45
C GLU A 18 -14.65 0.38 8.49
N VAL A 19 -14.21 -0.77 7.94
CA VAL A 19 -14.98 -2.03 7.98
C VAL A 19 -15.19 -2.52 9.41
N LEU A 20 -14.13 -2.58 10.22
CA LEU A 20 -14.23 -3.06 11.62
C LEU A 20 -15.15 -2.19 12.47
N ASN A 21 -15.10 -0.87 12.28
CA ASN A 21 -16.00 0.06 12.97
C ASN A 21 -17.45 -0.18 12.57
N GLU A 22 -17.72 -0.42 11.28
CA GLU A 22 -19.07 -0.71 10.81
C GLU A 22 -19.59 -2.06 11.32
N LEU A 23 -18.75 -3.10 11.35
CA LEU A 23 -19.12 -4.40 11.93
C LEU A 23 -19.45 -4.27 13.43
N THR A 24 -18.63 -3.51 14.16
CA THR A 24 -18.86 -3.22 15.58
C THR A 24 -20.18 -2.48 15.78
N ARG A 25 -20.46 -1.46 14.95
CA ARG A 25 -21.71 -0.72 14.99
C ARG A 25 -22.92 -1.62 14.75
N ARG A 26 -22.87 -2.51 13.76
CA ARG A 26 -23.95 -3.46 13.46
C ARG A 26 -24.17 -4.47 14.58
N ALA A 27 -23.09 -5.03 15.13
CA ALA A 27 -23.17 -5.92 16.28
C ALA A 27 -23.82 -5.22 17.49
N GLN A 28 -23.48 -3.96 17.74
CA GLN A 28 -24.08 -3.18 18.82
C GLN A 28 -25.58 -2.97 18.61
N VAL A 29 -26.03 -2.66 17.38
CA VAL A 29 -27.47 -2.52 17.07
C VAL A 29 -28.24 -3.82 17.35
N ILE A 30 -27.64 -4.98 17.07
CA ILE A 30 -28.23 -6.27 17.42
C ILE A 30 -28.27 -6.44 18.94
N ALA A 31 -27.16 -6.20 19.63
CA ALA A 31 -27.08 -6.33 21.09
C ALA A 31 -28.08 -5.43 21.83
N ASP A 32 -28.25 -4.19 21.38
CA ASP A 32 -29.20 -3.23 21.97
C ASP A 32 -30.67 -3.70 21.81
N ARG A 33 -30.98 -4.47 20.76
CA ARG A 33 -32.33 -5.00 20.49
C ARG A 33 -32.62 -6.32 21.22
N TYR A 34 -31.59 -7.05 21.61
CA TYR A 34 -31.67 -8.37 22.25
C TYR A 34 -30.80 -8.41 23.51
N PRO A 35 -31.23 -7.74 24.60
CA PRO A 35 -30.46 -7.69 25.84
C PRO A 35 -30.38 -9.06 26.52
N GLU A 36 -29.25 -9.34 27.15
CA GLU A 36 -28.92 -10.63 27.78
C GLU A 36 -29.96 -11.07 28.82
N GLU A 37 -30.57 -10.12 29.53
CA GLU A 37 -31.53 -10.37 30.61
C GLU A 37 -32.97 -10.60 30.12
N GLU A 38 -33.24 -10.55 28.80
CA GLU A 38 -34.59 -10.76 28.27
C GLU A 38 -35.06 -12.21 28.46
N ALA A 39 -36.17 -12.39 29.17
CA ALA A 39 -36.80 -13.71 29.28
C ALA A 39 -37.28 -14.20 27.90
N VAL A 40 -36.95 -15.46 27.57
CA VAL A 40 -37.35 -16.12 26.32
C VAL A 40 -38.86 -16.00 26.13
N ASN A 41 -39.26 -15.42 25.00
CA ASN A 41 -40.65 -15.18 24.66
C ASN A 41 -40.92 -15.49 23.17
N PRO A 42 -42.20 -15.62 22.75
CA PRO A 42 -42.54 -15.97 21.38
C PRO A 42 -41.98 -15.02 20.31
N ARG A 43 -41.79 -13.72 20.61
CA ARG A 43 -41.16 -12.76 19.69
C ARG A 43 -39.72 -13.19 19.40
N LEU A 44 -38.94 -13.52 20.43
CA LEU A 44 -37.57 -14.00 20.26
C LEU A 44 -37.51 -15.24 19.39
N ILE A 45 -38.41 -16.21 19.56
CA ILE A 45 -38.45 -17.42 18.74
C ILE A 45 -38.69 -17.09 17.25
N ILE A 46 -39.53 -16.09 16.95
CA ILE A 46 -39.85 -15.67 15.59
C ILE A 46 -38.73 -14.84 14.95
N GLU A 47 -38.10 -13.94 15.71
CA GLU A 47 -37.08 -13.02 15.21
C GLU A 47 -35.67 -13.65 15.17
N MET A 48 -35.39 -14.67 15.98
CA MET A 48 -34.05 -15.29 16.08
C MET A 48 -33.43 -15.72 14.75
N PRO A 49 -34.16 -16.30 13.77
CA PRO A 49 -33.57 -16.66 12.48
C PRO A 49 -32.92 -15.48 11.76
N VAL A 50 -33.55 -14.30 11.78
CA VAL A 50 -33.01 -13.07 11.16
C VAL A 50 -31.80 -12.57 11.93
N VAL A 51 -31.79 -12.72 13.26
CA VAL A 51 -30.62 -12.36 14.08
C VAL A 51 -29.43 -13.26 13.76
N VAL A 52 -29.65 -14.57 13.63
CA VAL A 52 -28.61 -15.54 13.27
C VAL A 52 -28.07 -15.24 11.87
N GLU A 53 -28.95 -14.90 10.92
CA GLU A 53 -28.56 -14.49 9.57
C GLU A 53 -27.68 -13.23 9.61
N ALA A 54 -28.11 -12.19 10.33
CA ALA A 54 -27.35 -10.96 10.48
C ALA A 54 -25.97 -11.18 11.15
N LEU A 55 -25.89 -12.01 12.19
CA LEU A 55 -24.62 -12.36 12.84
C LEU A 55 -23.71 -13.17 11.91
N SER A 56 -24.27 -14.10 11.13
CA SER A 56 -23.51 -14.89 10.14
C SER A 56 -22.91 -13.96 9.08
N ALA A 57 -23.71 -13.01 8.61
CA ALA A 57 -23.30 -11.94 7.71
C ALA A 57 -22.07 -11.15 8.23
N LEU A 58 -22.03 -10.82 9.53
CA LEU A 58 -20.87 -10.16 10.15
C LEU A 58 -19.62 -11.04 10.14
N VAL A 59 -19.77 -12.33 10.44
CA VAL A 59 -18.67 -13.32 10.44
C VAL A 59 -18.13 -13.53 9.01
N ASP A 60 -19.00 -13.59 8.02
CA ASP A 60 -18.62 -13.73 6.61
C ASP A 60 -17.84 -12.49 6.15
N THR A 61 -18.27 -11.30 6.56
CA THR A 61 -17.55 -10.05 6.26
C THR A 61 -16.15 -10.04 6.89
N LEU A 62 -16.03 -10.48 8.14
CA LEU A 62 -14.74 -10.56 8.83
C LEU A 62 -13.79 -11.56 8.14
N SER A 63 -14.33 -12.70 7.68
CA SER A 63 -13.57 -13.72 6.96
C SER A 63 -13.11 -13.22 5.58
N ALA A 64 -13.97 -12.47 4.89
CA ALA A 64 -13.62 -11.81 3.62
C ALA A 64 -12.54 -10.74 3.82
N LEU A 65 -12.61 -9.97 4.92
CA LEU A 65 -11.61 -8.98 5.28
C LEU A 65 -10.24 -9.62 5.58
N ASP A 66 -10.21 -10.72 6.33
CA ASP A 66 -8.97 -11.46 6.63
C ASP A 66 -8.30 -12.02 5.37
N THR A 67 -9.12 -12.58 4.46
CA THR A 67 -8.66 -13.03 3.14
C THR A 67 -8.04 -11.87 2.36
N LEU A 68 -8.72 -10.71 2.32
CA LEU A 68 -8.25 -9.52 1.62
C LEU A 68 -6.93 -8.99 2.20
N ILE A 69 -6.80 -8.94 3.52
CA ILE A 69 -5.57 -8.50 4.20
C ILE A 69 -4.40 -9.44 3.87
N THR A 70 -4.65 -10.75 3.87
CA THR A 70 -3.65 -11.77 3.54
C THR A 70 -3.20 -11.63 2.08
N GLU A 71 -4.15 -11.57 1.13
CA GLU A 71 -3.86 -11.35 -0.29
C GLU A 71 -3.06 -10.06 -0.52
N TRP A 72 -3.43 -8.98 0.16
CA TRP A 72 -2.73 -7.70 0.07
C TRP A 72 -1.28 -7.81 0.58
N ALA A 73 -1.09 -8.43 1.74
CA ALA A 73 0.23 -8.60 2.35
C ALA A 73 1.17 -9.43 1.46
N ASP A 74 0.65 -10.51 0.86
CA ASP A 74 1.40 -11.38 -0.05
C ASP A 74 1.86 -10.66 -1.32
N ILE A 75 1.13 -9.65 -1.79
CA ILE A 75 1.49 -8.86 -2.98
C ILE A 75 2.40 -7.70 -2.61
N VAL A 76 2.09 -6.97 -1.53
CA VAL A 76 2.78 -5.73 -1.15
C VAL A 76 4.14 -6.02 -0.52
N GLY A 77 4.27 -7.10 0.26
CA GLY A 77 5.53 -7.48 0.91
C GLY A 77 6.69 -7.60 -0.09
N PRO A 78 6.61 -8.49 -1.10
CA PRO A 78 7.66 -8.66 -2.10
C PRO A 78 7.96 -7.39 -2.90
N ARG A 79 6.94 -6.57 -3.20
CA ARG A 79 7.12 -5.30 -3.93
C ARG A 79 7.87 -4.27 -3.11
N ARG A 80 7.55 -4.16 -1.82
CA ARG A 80 8.27 -3.28 -0.88
C ARG A 80 9.73 -3.71 -0.77
N GLU A 81 9.99 -5.01 -0.65
CA GLU A 81 11.35 -5.54 -0.61
C GLU A 81 12.13 -5.22 -1.90
N ALA A 82 11.51 -5.41 -3.07
CA ALA A 82 12.13 -5.08 -4.35
C ALA A 82 12.43 -3.58 -4.48
N MET A 83 11.55 -2.71 -3.99
CA MET A 83 11.77 -1.26 -3.96
C MET A 83 12.96 -0.90 -3.08
N VAL A 84 13.02 -1.42 -1.85
CA VAL A 84 14.14 -1.17 -0.93
C VAL A 84 15.46 -1.61 -1.54
N LYS A 85 15.54 -2.83 -2.09
CA LYS A 85 16.75 -3.32 -2.77
C LYS A 85 17.17 -2.44 -3.95
N PHE A 86 16.19 -1.90 -4.70
CA PHE A 86 16.50 -1.02 -5.81
C PHE A 86 17.04 0.33 -5.32
N LEU A 87 16.45 0.91 -4.26
CA LEU A 87 16.94 2.15 -3.64
C LEU A 87 18.36 1.98 -3.08
N ASP A 88 18.64 0.86 -2.41
CA ASP A 88 19.99 0.55 -1.93
C ASP A 88 21.00 0.45 -3.07
N CYS A 89 20.60 -0.17 -4.20
CA CYS A 89 21.41 -0.24 -5.41
C CYS A 89 21.74 1.17 -5.94
N LEU A 90 20.73 2.03 -6.09
CA LEU A 90 20.93 3.43 -6.54
C LEU A 90 21.93 4.18 -5.65
N GLN A 91 21.79 4.07 -4.34
CA GLN A 91 22.69 4.72 -3.39
C GLN A 91 24.12 4.20 -3.52
N SER A 92 24.30 2.88 -3.65
CA SER A 92 25.61 2.26 -3.84
C SER A 92 26.30 2.68 -5.16
N GLU A 93 25.52 3.03 -6.19
CA GLU A 93 26.03 3.54 -7.47
C GLU A 93 26.29 5.06 -7.47
N GLY A 94 26.06 5.73 -6.34
CA GLY A 94 26.27 7.17 -6.19
C GLY A 94 25.11 8.01 -6.73
N PHE A 95 23.87 7.53 -6.59
CA PHE A 95 22.67 8.31 -6.85
C PHE A 95 21.91 8.58 -5.55
N ALA A 96 21.39 9.80 -5.40
CA ALA A 96 20.44 10.16 -4.36
C ALA A 96 19.01 10.14 -4.93
N VAL A 97 18.06 9.75 -4.09
CA VAL A 97 16.62 9.75 -4.43
C VAL A 97 15.91 10.68 -3.46
N ALA A 98 15.24 11.70 -4.00
CA ALA A 98 14.42 12.63 -3.24
C ALA A 98 13.03 12.04 -2.94
N ASN A 99 12.24 12.73 -2.12
CA ASN A 99 10.91 12.27 -1.70
C ASN A 99 9.91 12.22 -2.86
N ASP A 100 10.05 13.09 -3.86
CA ASP A 100 9.26 13.11 -5.09
C ASP A 100 9.77 12.14 -6.16
N TRP A 101 10.66 11.21 -5.77
CA TRP A 101 11.33 10.24 -6.64
C TRP A 101 12.27 10.85 -7.69
N GLU A 102 12.66 12.11 -7.53
CA GLU A 102 13.74 12.69 -8.33
C GLU A 102 15.07 11.97 -8.02
N ILE A 103 15.81 11.63 -9.08
CA ILE A 103 17.11 10.94 -8.98
C ILE A 103 18.21 11.94 -9.36
N THR A 104 19.16 12.14 -8.45
CA THR A 104 20.30 13.02 -8.65
C THR A 104 21.60 12.23 -8.60
N ASP A 105 22.48 12.45 -9.57
CA ASP A 105 23.85 11.91 -9.51
C ASP A 105 24.66 12.67 -8.46
N THR A 106 25.20 11.95 -7.47
CA THR A 106 26.04 12.54 -6.42
C THR A 106 27.53 12.46 -6.74
N HIS A 107 27.90 11.94 -7.93
CA HIS A 107 29.29 11.83 -8.32
C HIS A 107 29.96 13.21 -8.45
N THR A 108 31.07 13.39 -7.74
CA THR A 108 31.85 14.64 -7.77
C THR A 108 33.01 14.50 -8.74
N TRP A 109 33.02 15.32 -9.78
CA TRP A 109 34.09 15.35 -10.77
C TRP A 109 35.25 16.22 -10.29
N THR A 110 36.46 15.66 -10.19
CA THR A 110 37.67 16.44 -9.88
C THR A 110 37.94 17.45 -10.99
N PRO A 111 38.20 18.74 -10.74
CA PRO A 111 38.53 19.68 -11.81
C PRO A 111 39.73 19.19 -12.63
N LEU A 112 39.62 19.24 -13.96
CA LEU A 112 40.78 19.05 -14.84
C LEU A 112 41.46 20.41 -15.04
N GLU A 113 42.79 20.44 -14.99
CA GLU A 113 43.57 21.65 -15.23
C GLU A 113 43.51 22.06 -16.71
N GLY A 114 43.86 23.32 -17.02
CA GLY A 114 43.71 23.88 -18.37
C GLY A 114 44.62 23.26 -19.44
N ASP A 115 45.62 22.47 -19.03
CA ASP A 115 46.50 21.69 -19.91
C ASP A 115 46.14 20.20 -19.95
N ALA A 116 45.00 19.81 -19.35
CA ALA A 116 44.59 18.43 -19.25
C ALA A 116 44.49 17.76 -20.62
N ASP A 117 44.90 16.50 -20.66
CA ASP A 117 44.87 15.67 -21.84
C ASP A 117 43.46 15.69 -22.50
N PRO A 118 43.34 16.06 -23.79
CA PRO A 118 42.08 16.03 -24.52
C PRO A 118 41.34 14.69 -24.42
N GLU A 119 42.07 13.58 -24.32
CA GLU A 119 41.48 12.24 -24.17
C GLU A 119 40.73 12.10 -22.84
N LEU A 120 41.25 12.69 -21.75
CA LEU A 120 40.59 12.71 -20.44
C LEU A 120 39.32 13.57 -20.43
N LEU A 121 39.30 14.66 -21.20
CA LEU A 121 38.11 15.49 -21.36
C LEU A 121 37.00 14.72 -22.07
N VAL A 122 37.33 14.03 -23.17
CA VAL A 122 36.37 13.20 -23.92
C VAL A 122 35.86 12.05 -23.05
N GLN A 123 36.75 11.36 -22.32
CA GLN A 123 36.35 10.28 -21.43
C GLN A 123 35.38 10.77 -20.35
N ARG A 124 35.66 11.91 -19.71
CA ARG A 124 34.77 12.48 -18.69
C ARG A 124 33.39 12.83 -19.23
N GLU A 125 33.31 13.47 -20.39
CA GLU A 125 32.01 13.81 -20.98
C GLU A 125 31.22 12.57 -21.41
N ALA A 126 31.92 11.51 -21.87
CA ALA A 126 31.30 10.22 -22.11
C ALA A 126 30.74 9.59 -20.82
N GLU A 127 31.51 9.59 -19.72
CA GLU A 127 31.05 9.06 -18.44
C GLU A 127 29.85 9.85 -17.86
N LYS A 128 29.87 11.20 -17.95
CA LYS A 128 28.72 12.04 -17.58
C LYS A 128 27.47 11.68 -18.37
N THR A 129 27.61 11.49 -19.68
CA THR A 129 26.50 11.11 -20.56
C THR A 129 25.92 9.76 -20.14
N ILE A 130 26.78 8.75 -19.94
CA ILE A 130 26.36 7.42 -19.50
C ILE A 130 25.65 7.48 -18.13
N ARG A 131 26.16 8.26 -17.18
CA ARG A 131 25.51 8.42 -15.86
C ARG A 131 24.16 9.13 -15.96
N ALA A 132 24.02 10.12 -16.84
CA ALA A 132 22.75 10.79 -17.11
C ALA A 132 21.72 9.84 -17.74
N GLU A 133 22.11 9.03 -18.74
CA GLU A 133 21.26 8.00 -19.33
C GLU A 133 20.80 6.96 -18.31
N ARG A 134 21.72 6.56 -17.43
CA ARG A 134 21.43 5.63 -16.34
C ARG A 134 20.44 6.23 -15.34
N ALA A 135 20.62 7.48 -14.95
CA ALA A 135 19.68 8.19 -14.07
C ALA A 135 18.26 8.25 -14.68
N MET A 136 18.14 8.51 -15.99
CA MET A 136 16.84 8.47 -16.69
C MET A 136 16.21 7.08 -16.63
N THR A 137 16.99 6.03 -16.91
CA THR A 137 16.51 4.64 -16.83
C THR A 137 16.04 4.28 -15.43
N TYR A 138 16.77 4.74 -14.40
CA TYR A 138 16.40 4.53 -13.01
C TYR A 138 15.12 5.27 -12.63
N ARG A 139 14.94 6.49 -13.14
CA ARG A 139 13.71 7.26 -12.95
C ARG A 139 12.51 6.56 -13.57
N GLU A 140 12.63 6.06 -14.80
CA GLU A 140 11.55 5.29 -15.43
C GLU A 140 11.21 4.02 -14.65
N ARG A 141 12.22 3.35 -14.09
CA ARG A 141 12.01 2.15 -13.28
C ARG A 141 11.33 2.46 -11.96
N ILE A 142 11.77 3.49 -11.23
CA ILE A 142 11.18 3.85 -9.94
C ILE A 142 9.73 4.31 -10.13
N THR A 143 9.44 5.11 -11.16
CA THR A 143 8.07 5.52 -11.50
C THR A 143 7.17 4.31 -11.74
N ARG A 144 7.61 3.33 -12.55
CA ARG A 144 6.82 2.11 -12.78
C ARG A 144 6.56 1.32 -11.49
N MET A 145 7.55 1.22 -10.62
CA MET A 145 7.41 0.49 -9.35
C MET A 145 6.46 1.21 -8.38
N VAL A 146 6.53 2.54 -8.30
CA VAL A 146 5.64 3.38 -7.49
C VAL A 146 4.22 3.31 -8.01
N THR A 147 3.99 3.51 -9.31
CA THR A 147 2.65 3.43 -9.91
C THR A 147 2.01 2.06 -9.67
N ALA A 148 2.76 0.97 -9.87
CA ALA A 148 2.23 -0.37 -9.61
C ALA A 148 1.87 -0.59 -8.13
N PHE A 149 2.62 0.03 -7.21
CA PHE A 149 2.33 -0.01 -5.79
C PHE A 149 1.04 0.75 -5.47
N GLU A 150 0.92 1.99 -5.96
CA GLU A 150 -0.26 2.85 -5.79
C GLU A 150 -1.52 2.21 -6.38
N ASP A 151 -1.44 1.64 -7.58
CA ASP A 151 -2.57 0.95 -8.23
C ASP A 151 -3.10 -0.21 -7.38
N THR A 152 -2.20 -1.05 -6.87
CA THR A 152 -2.56 -2.17 -6.00
C THR A 152 -3.14 -1.67 -4.69
N GLN A 153 -2.55 -0.65 -4.08
CA GLN A 153 -3.11 -0.08 -2.87
C GLN A 153 -4.52 0.46 -3.09
N ASN A 154 -4.73 1.28 -4.13
CA ASN A 154 -6.05 1.85 -4.45
C ASN A 154 -7.09 0.74 -4.68
N GLN A 155 -6.70 -0.31 -5.41
CA GLN A 155 -7.55 -1.49 -5.63
C GLN A 155 -7.94 -2.15 -4.30
N TYR A 156 -6.99 -2.42 -3.41
CA TYR A 156 -7.28 -3.10 -2.14
C TYR A 156 -8.02 -2.20 -1.13
N THR A 157 -7.75 -0.90 -1.12
CA THR A 157 -8.52 0.09 -0.36
C THR A 157 -9.99 0.07 -0.80
N GLN A 158 -10.25 0.05 -2.10
CA GLN A 158 -11.61 -0.02 -2.63
C GLN A 158 -12.27 -1.37 -2.30
N ARG A 159 -11.58 -2.49 -2.53
CA ARG A 159 -12.10 -3.82 -2.18
C ARG A 159 -12.48 -3.93 -0.69
N ALA A 160 -11.70 -3.32 0.21
CA ALA A 160 -12.02 -3.30 1.63
C ALA A 160 -13.30 -2.49 1.90
N ARG A 161 -13.43 -1.30 1.28
CA ARG A 161 -14.65 -0.48 1.40
C ARG A 161 -15.88 -1.16 0.82
N ASP A 162 -15.74 -1.94 -0.24
CA ASP A 162 -16.82 -2.69 -0.87
C ASP A 162 -17.35 -3.86 -0.01
N LEU A 163 -16.69 -4.18 1.12
CA LEU A 163 -17.23 -5.09 2.13
C LEU A 163 -18.32 -4.45 3.00
N ILE A 164 -18.42 -3.11 3.01
CA ILE A 164 -19.43 -2.37 3.80
C ILE A 164 -20.86 -2.51 3.21
N PRO A 165 -21.09 -2.42 1.89
CA PRO A 165 -22.46 -2.39 1.34
C PRO A 165 -23.14 -3.74 1.14
N THR A 166 -22.42 -4.86 1.08
CA THR A 166 -22.95 -6.08 0.42
C THR A 166 -23.81 -7.00 1.28
N VAL A 167 -23.98 -6.72 2.58
CA VAL A 167 -24.39 -7.75 3.55
C VAL A 167 -25.76 -7.48 4.22
N LEU A 168 -26.40 -6.34 3.95
CA LEU A 168 -27.73 -5.99 4.49
C LEU A 168 -28.80 -5.74 3.40
N ASP A 169 -28.49 -5.99 2.13
CA ASP A 169 -29.44 -5.87 1.00
C ASP A 169 -30.15 -7.20 0.68
N GLY A 170 -30.09 -8.18 1.57
CA GLY A 170 -30.81 -9.47 1.51
C GLY A 170 -31.97 -9.51 2.49
#